data_AF-A0A957FUR3-F1
#
_entry.id   AF-A0A957FUR3-F1
#
_cell.length_a   1.000
_cell.length_b   1.000
_cell.length_c   1.000
_cell.angle_alpha   90.00
_cell.angle_beta   90.00
_cell.angle_gamma   90.00
#
_symmetry.space_group_name_H-M   'P 1'
#
loop_
_entity.id
_entity.type
_entity.pdbx_description
1 polymer ?
#
loop_
_entity_poly.entity_id
_entity_poly.type
_entity_poly.pdbx_seq_one_letter_code
_entity_poly.pdbx_strand_id
1 'polypeptide(L)'
;MSRLEFEAINLGLIQAQKEVRERDRLLDIMAGLDRRLGQLEARLVDEKARAKKAVREYRDPPLYSILSLGDSGGAAGRRDRALAARLAVEGTEAEIAGVRGQIAELESQLIDFANSDERVRELASAQLALIQAAGLEYGDELARLSAELSVAEAAVSEYGEALTWQGRALSQLHRLDEMVQALATICGPTLDLRPDDFRLRELDETLAATYDWMHQTHLTLRRCEREMADTPQQLPAGFADR
;
A
#
# COMPACT_ATOMS: atom_id res chain seq x y z
N MET A 1 7.53 -8.90 13.10
CA MET A 1 6.20 -9.51 12.87
C MET A 1 6.34 -10.59 11.80
N SER A 2 5.58 -11.67 11.93
CA SER A 2 5.54 -12.77 10.98
C SER A 2 4.60 -12.45 9.80
N ARG A 3 4.84 -13.08 8.63
CA ARG A 3 3.96 -13.00 7.45
C ARG A 3 2.48 -13.31 7.79
N LEU A 4 2.26 -14.19 8.76
CA LEU A 4 0.93 -14.58 9.24
C LEU A 4 0.19 -13.42 9.94
N GLU A 5 0.89 -12.55 10.66
CA GLU A 5 0.28 -11.38 11.32
C GLU A 5 -0.20 -10.35 10.29
N PHE A 6 0.58 -10.14 9.21
CA PHE A 6 0.21 -9.25 8.12
C PHE A 6 -1.00 -9.77 7.32
N GLU A 7 -1.04 -11.07 7.04
CA GLU A 7 -2.17 -11.72 6.37
C GLU A 7 -3.45 -11.67 7.24
N ALA A 8 -3.32 -11.84 8.56
CA ALA A 8 -4.44 -11.71 9.49
C ALA A 8 -5.03 -10.28 9.53
N ILE A 9 -4.18 -9.25 9.55
CA ILE A 9 -4.63 -7.84 9.52
C ILE A 9 -5.34 -7.53 8.20
N ASN A 10 -4.80 -7.99 7.06
CA ASN A 10 -5.44 -7.81 5.74
C ASN A 10 -6.82 -8.47 5.67
N LEU A 11 -6.93 -9.72 6.12
CA LEU A 11 -8.20 -10.43 6.16
C LEU A 11 -9.21 -9.72 7.07
N GLY A 12 -8.75 -9.23 8.24
CA GLY A 12 -9.56 -8.42 9.14
C GLY A 12 -10.09 -7.15 8.47
N LEU A 13 -9.24 -6.44 7.72
CA LEU A 13 -9.61 -5.20 7.02
C LEU A 13 -10.65 -5.46 5.92
N ILE A 14 -10.47 -6.53 5.14
CA ILE A 14 -11.42 -6.94 4.09
C ILE A 14 -12.79 -7.28 4.69
N GLN A 15 -12.80 -8.01 5.80
CA GLN A 15 -14.03 -8.38 6.48
C GLN A 15 -14.75 -7.14 7.04
N ALA A 16 -14.01 -6.26 7.70
CA ALA A 16 -14.56 -5.03 8.26
C ALA A 16 -15.09 -4.07 7.16
N GLN A 17 -14.45 -4.02 5.99
CA GLN A 17 -14.97 -3.29 4.83
C GLN A 17 -16.29 -3.85 4.28
N LYS A 18 -16.49 -5.17 4.32
CA LYS A 18 -17.76 -5.78 3.94
C LYS A 18 -18.87 -5.39 4.93
N GLU A 19 -18.56 -5.38 6.22
CA GLU A 19 -19.48 -4.97 7.28
C GLU A 19 -19.93 -3.51 7.10
N VAL A 20 -19.00 -2.59 6.80
CA VAL A 20 -19.34 -1.18 6.51
C VAL A 20 -20.28 -1.06 5.30
N ARG A 21 -20.00 -1.78 4.20
CA ARG A 21 -20.87 -1.76 3.01
C ARG A 21 -22.26 -2.29 3.30
N GLU A 22 -22.38 -3.29 4.16
CA GLU A 22 -23.67 -3.83 4.55
C GLU A 22 -24.43 -2.84 5.44
N ARG A 23 -23.74 -2.19 6.39
CA ARG A 23 -24.32 -1.10 7.19
C ARG A 23 -24.90 0.00 6.31
N ASP A 24 -24.15 0.47 5.31
CA ASP A 24 -24.61 1.54 4.42
C ASP A 24 -25.85 1.12 3.62
N ARG A 25 -25.92 -0.14 3.18
CA ARG A 25 -27.13 -0.69 2.54
C ARG A 25 -28.33 -0.70 3.48
N LEU A 26 -28.14 -1.08 4.75
CA LEU A 26 -29.21 -1.09 5.74
C LEU A 26 -29.72 0.34 6.04
N LEU A 27 -28.82 1.32 6.10
CA LEU A 27 -29.16 2.74 6.23
C LEU A 27 -29.99 3.24 5.04
N ASP A 28 -29.64 2.84 3.81
CA ASP A 28 -30.42 3.19 2.61
C ASP A 28 -31.83 2.59 2.65
N ILE A 29 -31.96 1.34 3.11
CA ILE A 29 -33.26 0.68 3.30
C ILE A 29 -34.08 1.42 4.36
N MET A 30 -33.48 1.77 5.50
CA MET A 30 -34.15 2.56 6.54
C MET A 30 -34.65 3.90 6.01
N ALA A 31 -33.81 4.65 5.28
CA ALA A 31 -34.22 5.91 4.67
C ALA A 31 -35.36 5.74 3.64
N GLY A 32 -35.44 4.56 3.00
CA GLY A 32 -36.58 4.17 2.17
C GLY A 32 -37.86 3.93 2.99
N LEU A 33 -37.74 3.20 4.11
CA LEU A 33 -38.84 2.92 5.03
C LEU A 33 -39.37 4.19 5.71
N ASP A 34 -38.51 5.12 6.12
CA ASP A 34 -38.92 6.41 6.70
C ASP A 34 -39.73 7.24 5.71
N ARG A 35 -39.30 7.29 4.44
CA ARG A 35 -40.07 7.93 3.37
C ARG A 35 -41.43 7.27 3.18
N ARG A 36 -41.48 5.94 3.19
CA ARG A 36 -42.74 5.19 3.09
C ARG A 36 -43.63 5.44 4.31
N LEU A 37 -43.06 5.49 5.51
CA LEU A 37 -43.76 5.80 6.75
C LEU A 37 -44.41 7.19 6.65
N GLY A 38 -43.66 8.21 6.25
CA GLY A 38 -44.20 9.56 6.05
C GLY A 38 -45.33 9.62 5.01
N GLN A 39 -45.23 8.85 3.92
CA GLN A 39 -46.31 8.73 2.94
C GLN A 39 -47.56 8.06 3.52
N LEU A 40 -47.39 7.00 4.31
CA LEU A 40 -48.50 6.31 4.97
C LEU A 40 -49.16 7.17 6.04
N GLU A 41 -48.38 7.92 6.82
CA GLU A 41 -48.91 8.86 7.81
C GLU A 41 -49.72 9.99 7.14
N ALA A 42 -49.25 10.52 6.02
CA ALA A 42 -50.03 11.48 5.23
C ALA A 42 -51.34 10.87 4.69
N ARG A 43 -51.28 9.64 4.16
CA ARG A 43 -52.47 8.90 3.71
C ARG A 43 -53.45 8.66 4.86
N LEU A 44 -52.96 8.29 6.04
CA LEU A 44 -53.79 8.07 7.22
C LEU A 44 -54.55 9.32 7.62
N VAL A 45 -53.93 10.51 7.52
CA VAL A 45 -54.60 11.79 7.78
C VAL A 45 -55.76 12.01 6.80
N ASP A 46 -55.53 11.78 5.51
CA ASP A 46 -56.55 11.90 4.47
C ASP A 46 -57.69 10.89 4.66
N GLU A 47 -57.36 9.64 4.99
CA GLU A 47 -58.35 8.59 5.25
C GLU A 47 -59.16 8.87 6.50
N LYS A 48 -58.55 9.37 7.58
CA LYS A 48 -59.26 9.84 8.78
C LYS A 48 -60.21 10.99 8.46
N ALA A 49 -59.80 11.92 7.59
CA ALA A 49 -60.67 13.00 7.14
C ALA A 49 -61.87 12.49 6.32
N ARG A 50 -61.63 11.54 5.40
CA ARG A 50 -62.68 10.87 4.61
C ARG A 50 -63.63 10.06 5.48
N ALA A 51 -63.11 9.29 6.42
CA ALA A 51 -63.89 8.52 7.38
C ALA A 51 -64.75 9.42 8.26
N LYS A 52 -64.18 10.53 8.77
CA LYS A 52 -64.94 11.53 9.54
C LYS A 52 -66.06 12.15 8.72
N LYS A 53 -65.82 12.45 7.44
CA LYS A 53 -66.84 12.95 6.51
C LYS A 53 -67.94 11.91 6.27
N ALA A 54 -67.58 10.66 5.95
CA ALA A 54 -68.53 9.58 5.71
C ALA A 54 -69.40 9.27 6.93
N VAL A 55 -68.80 9.29 8.13
CA VAL A 55 -69.53 9.11 9.40
C VAL A 55 -70.49 10.28 9.66
N ARG A 56 -70.11 11.52 9.35
CA ARG A 56 -71.01 12.68 9.45
C ARG A 56 -72.17 12.58 8.48
N GLU A 57 -71.92 12.24 7.22
CA GLU A 57 -72.99 12.06 6.21
C GLU A 57 -73.94 10.92 6.55
N TYR A 58 -73.45 9.87 7.23
CA TYR A 58 -74.29 8.81 7.76
C TYR A 58 -75.16 9.27 8.95
N ARG A 59 -74.58 10.04 9.88
CA ARG A 59 -75.25 10.50 11.11
C ARG A 59 -76.28 11.60 10.83
N ASP A 60 -75.91 12.59 10.01
CA ASP A 60 -76.72 13.76 9.66
C ASP A 60 -76.86 13.83 8.13
N PRO A 61 -77.72 13.00 7.52
CA PRO A 61 -77.87 12.96 6.07
C PRO A 61 -78.47 14.28 5.56
N PRO A 62 -78.02 14.79 4.39
CA PRO A 62 -78.57 16.02 3.85
C PRO A 62 -80.08 15.90 3.59
N LEU A 63 -80.80 17.02 3.73
CA LEU A 63 -82.27 17.07 3.67
C LEU A 63 -82.85 16.47 2.37
N TYR A 64 -82.14 16.60 1.24
CA TYR A 64 -82.54 16.01 -0.04
C TYR A 64 -82.53 14.47 -0.06
N SER A 65 -81.75 13.83 0.81
CA SER A 65 -81.70 12.36 0.96
C SER A 65 -82.73 11.79 1.93
N ILE A 66 -83.38 12.64 2.75
CA ILE A 66 -84.44 12.24 3.69
C ILE A 66 -85.80 12.26 2.99
N LEU A 67 -85.98 13.14 1.99
CA LEU A 67 -87.22 13.28 1.21
C LEU A 67 -87.41 12.18 0.16
N SER A 68 -86.37 11.39 -0.16
CA SER A 68 -86.51 10.15 -0.93
C SER A 68 -86.99 9.01 -0.03
N LEU A 69 -88.26 9.07 0.36
CA LEU A 69 -88.96 8.14 1.26
C LEU A 69 -89.12 6.70 0.73
N GLY A 70 -88.46 6.34 -0.38
CA GLY A 70 -88.55 5.03 -1.02
C GLY A 70 -87.26 4.20 -1.09
N ASP A 71 -86.08 4.78 -0.89
CA ASP A 71 -84.80 4.08 -1.13
C ASP A 71 -84.09 3.66 0.17
N SER A 72 -84.42 2.47 0.67
CA SER A 72 -83.62 1.73 1.65
C SER A 72 -82.15 1.55 1.22
N GLY A 73 -81.87 1.65 -0.08
CA GLY A 73 -80.50 1.66 -0.64
C GLY A 73 -79.67 2.90 -0.25
N GLY A 74 -80.29 4.04 0.04
CA GLY A 74 -79.58 5.28 0.38
C GLY A 74 -78.93 5.25 1.77
N ALA A 75 -79.63 4.70 2.77
CA ALA A 75 -79.13 4.55 4.13
C ALA A 75 -78.10 3.40 4.24
N ALA A 76 -78.38 2.26 3.59
CA ALA A 76 -77.44 1.15 3.50
C ALA A 76 -76.13 1.58 2.81
N GLY A 77 -76.22 2.25 1.66
CA GLY A 77 -75.03 2.74 0.95
C GLY A 77 -74.24 3.83 1.67
N ARG A 78 -74.84 4.57 2.62
CA ARG A 78 -74.10 5.49 3.52
C ARG A 78 -73.40 4.74 4.65
N ARG A 79 -74.05 3.71 5.21
CA ARG A 79 -73.46 2.81 6.22
C ARG A 79 -72.26 2.06 5.66
N ASP A 80 -72.39 1.50 4.47
CA ASP A 80 -71.32 0.74 3.81
C ASP A 80 -70.12 1.64 3.47
N ARG A 81 -70.37 2.88 3.04
CA ARG A 81 -69.31 3.88 2.84
C ARG A 81 -68.60 4.26 4.15
N ALA A 82 -69.34 4.43 5.24
CA ALA A 82 -68.75 4.72 6.54
C ALA A 82 -67.93 3.55 7.10
N LEU A 83 -68.38 2.31 6.90
CA LEU A 83 -67.65 1.10 7.28
C LEU A 83 -66.40 0.90 6.42
N ALA A 84 -66.49 1.03 5.10
CA ALA A 84 -65.36 0.94 4.20
C ALA A 84 -64.28 1.98 4.52
N ALA A 85 -64.68 3.22 4.85
CA ALA A 85 -63.74 4.26 5.24
C ALA A 85 -63.06 3.98 6.60
N ARG A 86 -63.73 3.30 7.54
CA ARG A 86 -63.11 2.85 8.80
C ARG A 86 -62.10 1.73 8.56
N LEU A 87 -62.47 0.73 7.77
CA LEU A 87 -61.57 -0.37 7.41
C LEU A 87 -60.33 0.11 6.66
N ALA A 88 -60.46 1.15 5.84
CA ALA A 88 -59.30 1.79 5.19
C ALA A 88 -58.33 2.39 6.22
N VAL A 89 -58.84 3.14 7.21
CA VAL A 89 -58.04 3.69 8.31
C VAL A 89 -57.36 2.59 9.13
N GLU A 90 -58.09 1.53 9.48
CA GLU A 90 -57.52 0.39 10.21
C GLU A 90 -56.42 -0.32 9.38
N GLY A 91 -56.64 -0.45 8.08
CA GLY A 91 -55.66 -1.01 7.14
C GLY A 91 -54.37 -0.18 7.08
N THR A 92 -54.48 1.15 6.95
CA THR A 92 -53.30 2.03 6.93
C THR A 92 -52.59 2.11 8.28
N GLU A 93 -53.32 2.06 9.40
CA GLU A 93 -52.71 1.94 10.74
C GLU A 93 -51.92 0.63 10.90
N ALA A 94 -52.44 -0.48 10.39
CA ALA A 94 -51.74 -1.76 10.39
C ALA A 94 -50.47 -1.73 9.52
N GLU A 95 -50.53 -1.11 8.33
CA GLU A 95 -49.35 -0.93 7.47
C GLU A 95 -48.27 -0.07 8.15
N ILE A 96 -48.67 1.03 8.81
CA ILE A 96 -47.75 1.88 9.58
C ILE A 96 -47.08 1.08 10.71
N ALA A 97 -47.85 0.29 11.45
CA ALA A 97 -47.30 -0.55 12.51
C ALA A 97 -46.29 -1.57 11.96
N GLY A 98 -46.56 -2.16 10.79
CA GLY A 98 -45.63 -3.05 10.10
C GLY A 98 -44.32 -2.36 9.70
N VAL A 99 -44.40 -1.18 9.08
CA VAL A 99 -43.21 -0.40 8.69
C VAL A 99 -42.38 0.02 9.91
N ARG A 100 -43.02 0.45 11.00
CA ARG A 100 -42.33 0.77 12.26
C ARG A 100 -41.61 -0.44 12.85
N GLY A 101 -42.22 -1.62 12.77
CA GLY A 101 -41.56 -2.87 13.16
C GLY A 101 -40.31 -3.17 12.34
N GLN A 102 -40.37 -2.96 11.02
CA GLN A 102 -39.20 -3.11 10.14
C GLN A 102 -38.09 -2.11 10.46
N ILE A 103 -38.43 -0.85 10.77
CA ILE A 103 -37.46 0.17 11.18
C ILE A 103 -36.78 -0.25 12.49
N ALA A 104 -37.54 -0.68 13.50
CA ALA A 104 -36.98 -1.11 14.78
C ALA A 104 -36.03 -2.32 14.65
N GLU A 105 -36.35 -3.27 13.78
CA GLU A 105 -35.48 -4.42 13.47
C GLU A 105 -34.16 -3.96 12.84
N LEU A 106 -34.20 -3.04 11.88
CA LEU A 106 -33.01 -2.48 11.24
C LEU A 106 -32.18 -1.63 12.20
N GLU A 107 -32.82 -0.85 13.07
CA GLU A 107 -32.14 -0.11 14.14
C GLU A 107 -31.38 -1.05 15.08
N SER A 108 -31.98 -2.20 15.44
CA SER A 108 -31.29 -3.22 16.23
C SER A 108 -30.07 -3.79 15.50
N GLN A 109 -30.18 -4.06 14.20
CA GLN A 109 -29.06 -4.56 13.40
C GLN A 109 -27.93 -3.52 13.28
N LEU A 110 -28.26 -2.24 13.15
CA LEU A 110 -27.26 -1.15 13.04
C LEU A 110 -26.46 -0.93 14.32
N ILE A 111 -27.02 -1.19 15.49
CA ILE A 111 -26.30 -1.11 16.77
C ILE A 111 -25.10 -2.06 16.78
N ASP A 112 -25.24 -3.25 16.19
CA ASP A 112 -24.15 -4.23 16.10
C ASP A 112 -23.00 -3.74 15.19
N PHE A 113 -23.30 -2.92 14.18
CA PHE A 113 -22.30 -2.34 13.27
C PHE A 113 -21.57 -1.10 13.83
N ALA A 114 -22.05 -0.46 14.89
CA ALA A 114 -21.32 0.66 15.49
C ALA A 114 -19.94 0.23 16.02
N ASN A 115 -19.80 -1.04 16.42
CA ASN A 115 -18.54 -1.63 16.86
C ASN A 115 -17.60 -1.98 15.69
N SER A 116 -18.09 -2.09 14.44
CA SER A 116 -17.24 -2.42 13.29
C SER A 116 -16.42 -1.23 12.81
N ASP A 117 -16.93 -0.01 12.92
CA ASP A 117 -16.21 1.20 12.47
C ASP A 117 -14.92 1.43 13.27
N GLU A 118 -14.96 1.22 14.58
CA GLU A 118 -13.79 1.37 15.42
C GLU A 118 -12.74 0.29 15.11
N ARG A 119 -13.19 -0.95 14.89
CA ARG A 119 -12.32 -2.05 14.43
C ARG A 119 -11.66 -1.75 13.08
N VAL A 120 -12.36 -1.11 12.14
CA VAL A 120 -11.76 -0.67 10.86
C VAL A 120 -10.65 0.34 11.10
N ARG A 121 -10.86 1.34 11.97
CA ARG A 121 -9.83 2.36 12.27
C ARG A 121 -8.60 1.74 12.94
N GLU A 122 -8.80 0.85 13.90
CA GLU A 122 -7.69 0.16 14.57
C GLU A 122 -6.89 -0.66 13.57
N LEU A 123 -7.54 -1.47 12.74
CA LEU A 123 -6.86 -2.28 11.73
C LEU A 123 -6.13 -1.43 10.68
N ALA A 124 -6.75 -0.34 10.22
CA ALA A 124 -6.14 0.58 9.26
C ALA A 124 -4.92 1.30 9.84
N SER A 125 -4.99 1.73 11.11
CA SER A 125 -3.85 2.38 11.78
C SER A 125 -2.71 1.40 12.03
N ALA A 126 -3.00 0.15 12.41
CA ALA A 126 -2.00 -0.92 12.51
C ALA A 126 -1.33 -1.20 11.16
N GLN A 127 -2.10 -1.20 10.06
CA GLN A 127 -1.57 -1.38 8.71
C GLN A 127 -0.67 -0.23 8.25
N LEU A 128 -1.04 1.02 8.59
CA LEU A 128 -0.21 2.19 8.31
C LEU A 128 1.12 2.14 9.07
N ALA A 129 1.08 1.78 10.35
CA ALA A 129 2.29 1.61 11.15
C ALA A 129 3.21 0.53 10.57
N LEU A 130 2.64 -0.57 10.07
CA LEU A 130 3.37 -1.64 9.36
C LEU A 130 4.08 -1.12 8.11
N ILE A 131 3.38 -0.38 7.26
CA ILE A 131 3.94 0.18 6.02
C ILE A 131 5.08 1.16 6.34
N GLN A 132 4.92 1.98 7.38
CA GLN A 132 5.95 2.91 7.83
C GLN A 132 7.19 2.19 8.35
N ALA A 133 7.01 1.16 9.18
CA ALA A 133 8.13 0.36 9.70
C ALA A 133 8.90 -0.34 8.59
N ALA A 134 8.19 -0.98 7.63
CA ALA A 134 8.82 -1.58 6.47
C ALA A 134 9.55 -0.54 5.60
N GLY A 135 8.97 0.64 5.41
CA GLY A 135 9.60 1.73 4.67
C GLY A 135 10.91 2.22 5.30
N LEU A 136 11.00 2.26 6.63
CA LEU A 136 12.23 2.58 7.34
C LEU A 136 13.30 1.49 7.16
N GLU A 137 12.91 0.21 7.31
CA GLU A 137 13.84 -0.92 7.14
C GLU A 137 14.43 -0.96 5.72
N TYR A 138 13.59 -0.81 4.68
CA TYR A 138 14.07 -0.70 3.30
C TYR A 138 14.92 0.55 3.06
N GLY A 139 14.62 1.66 3.75
CA GLY A 139 15.41 2.88 3.68
C GLY A 139 16.82 2.70 4.26
N ASP A 140 16.93 2.04 5.40
CA ASP A 140 18.20 1.73 6.05
C ASP A 140 19.04 0.76 5.21
N GLU A 141 18.40 -0.24 4.60
CA GLU A 141 19.08 -1.20 3.72
C GLU A 141 19.61 -0.53 2.43
N LEU A 142 18.83 0.38 1.83
CA LEU A 142 19.26 1.22 0.71
C LEU A 142 20.44 2.11 1.08
N ALA A 143 20.41 2.74 2.26
CA ALA A 143 21.50 3.57 2.74
C ALA A 143 22.79 2.74 2.93
N ARG A 144 22.66 1.53 3.47
CA ARG A 144 23.79 0.59 3.62
C ARG A 144 24.39 0.20 2.27
N LEU A 145 23.55 -0.24 1.33
CA LEU A 145 24.00 -0.63 -0.02
C LEU A 145 24.63 0.55 -0.77
N SER A 146 24.09 1.76 -0.61
CA SER A 146 24.69 2.96 -1.20
C SER A 146 26.07 3.27 -0.62
N ALA A 147 26.28 3.05 0.68
CA ALA A 147 27.58 3.23 1.31
C ALA A 147 28.58 2.15 0.83
N GLU A 148 28.15 0.89 0.75
CA GLU A 148 28.96 -0.21 0.21
C GLU A 148 29.37 0.05 -1.25
N LEU A 149 28.43 0.54 -2.08
CA LEU A 149 28.71 0.91 -3.47
C LEU A 149 29.74 2.05 -3.55
N SER A 150 29.60 3.09 -2.70
CA SER A 150 30.56 4.20 -2.68
C SER A 150 31.97 3.75 -2.31
N VAL A 151 32.12 2.80 -1.37
CA VAL A 151 33.41 2.21 -1.02
C VAL A 151 33.99 1.41 -2.18
N ALA A 152 33.16 0.61 -2.85
CA ALA A 152 33.57 -0.17 -4.02
C ALA A 152 34.01 0.72 -5.19
N GLU A 153 33.30 1.82 -5.46
CA GLU A 153 33.66 2.80 -6.48
C GLU A 153 35.01 3.47 -6.19
N ALA A 154 35.27 3.85 -4.93
CA ALA A 154 36.55 4.40 -4.51
C ALA A 154 37.70 3.41 -4.75
N ALA A 155 37.51 2.13 -4.38
CA ALA A 155 38.50 1.09 -4.60
C ALA A 155 38.80 0.88 -6.10
N VAL A 156 37.77 0.85 -6.95
CA VAL A 156 37.94 0.74 -8.41
C VAL A 156 38.72 1.94 -8.97
N SER A 157 38.49 3.14 -8.45
CA SER A 157 39.26 4.32 -8.84
C SER A 157 40.74 4.18 -8.48
N GLU A 158 41.07 3.75 -7.26
CA GLU A 158 42.45 3.50 -6.84
C GLU A 158 43.14 2.44 -7.71
N TYR A 159 42.44 1.36 -8.05
CA TYR A 159 42.96 0.35 -8.99
C TYR A 159 43.23 0.91 -10.39
N GLY A 160 42.33 1.77 -10.88
CA GLY A 160 42.51 2.46 -12.15
C GLY A 160 43.78 3.32 -12.16
N GLU A 161 43.99 4.11 -11.10
CA GLU A 161 45.21 4.92 -10.94
C GLU A 161 46.48 4.05 -10.91
N ALA A 162 46.47 2.96 -10.12
CA ALA A 162 47.59 2.04 -10.05
C ALA A 162 47.95 1.42 -11.41
N LEU A 163 46.95 1.01 -12.19
CA LEU A 163 47.12 0.48 -13.55
C LEU A 163 47.71 1.53 -14.51
N THR A 164 47.22 2.77 -14.46
CA THR A 164 47.77 3.84 -15.30
C THR A 164 49.23 4.12 -14.97
N TRP A 165 49.61 4.05 -13.69
CA TRP A 165 50.99 4.23 -13.26
C TRP A 165 51.87 3.06 -13.72
N GLN A 166 51.41 1.81 -13.58
CA GLN A 166 52.10 0.64 -14.14
C GLN A 166 52.34 0.78 -15.65
N GLY A 167 51.36 1.26 -16.42
CA GLY A 167 51.53 1.52 -17.85
C GLY A 167 52.63 2.54 -18.14
N ARG A 168 52.73 3.61 -17.32
CA ARG A 168 53.83 4.59 -17.42
C ARG A 168 55.18 3.98 -17.06
N ALA A 169 55.25 3.16 -16.02
CA ALA A 169 56.47 2.48 -15.58
C ALA A 169 56.99 1.51 -16.66
N LEU A 170 56.11 0.71 -17.27
CA LEU A 170 56.47 -0.17 -18.39
C LEU A 170 56.98 0.63 -19.59
N SER A 171 56.35 1.77 -19.90
CA SER A 171 56.80 2.64 -20.98
C SER A 171 58.21 3.22 -20.72
N GLN A 172 58.51 3.59 -19.47
CA GLN A 172 59.83 4.05 -19.05
C GLN A 172 60.89 2.94 -19.18
N LEU A 173 60.57 1.71 -18.73
CA LEU A 173 61.46 0.56 -18.86
C LEU A 173 61.75 0.24 -20.32
N HIS A 174 60.74 0.27 -21.19
CA HIS A 174 60.94 0.06 -22.63
C HIS A 174 61.89 1.09 -23.23
N ARG A 175 61.73 2.37 -22.85
CA ARG A 175 62.62 3.45 -23.31
C ARG A 175 64.06 3.29 -22.82
N LEU A 176 64.24 2.80 -21.59
CA LEU A 176 65.58 2.47 -21.06
C LEU A 176 66.21 1.31 -21.84
N ASP A 177 65.44 0.26 -22.16
CA ASP A 177 65.91 -0.86 -22.98
C ASP A 177 66.33 -0.41 -24.39
N GLU A 178 65.53 0.44 -25.05
CA GLU A 178 65.90 1.05 -26.33
C GLU A 178 67.20 1.86 -26.25
N MET A 179 67.40 2.63 -25.17
CA MET A 179 68.63 3.39 -24.95
C MET A 179 69.84 2.48 -24.74
N VAL A 180 69.69 1.40 -23.97
CA VAL A 180 70.75 0.40 -23.75
C VAL A 180 71.11 -0.31 -25.05
N GLN A 181 70.13 -0.71 -25.86
CA GLN A 181 70.37 -1.32 -27.17
C GLN A 181 71.05 -0.35 -28.14
N ALA A 182 70.65 0.93 -28.15
CA ALA A 182 71.29 1.95 -28.96
C ALA A 182 72.75 2.18 -28.54
N LEU A 183 73.02 2.26 -27.24
CA LEU A 183 74.38 2.37 -26.71
C LEU A 183 75.22 1.14 -27.05
N ALA A 184 74.69 -0.08 -26.88
CA ALA A 184 75.37 -1.31 -27.26
C ALA A 184 75.72 -1.35 -28.77
N THR A 185 74.88 -0.76 -29.62
CA THR A 185 75.14 -0.66 -31.07
C THR A 185 76.23 0.36 -31.40
N ILE A 186 76.28 1.49 -30.67
CA ILE A 186 77.28 2.57 -30.88
C ILE A 186 78.64 2.18 -30.28
N CYS A 187 78.63 1.52 -29.12
CA CYS A 187 79.80 1.23 -28.30
C CYS A 187 80.34 -0.22 -28.46
N GLY A 188 79.57 -1.09 -29.11
CA GLY A 188 79.86 -2.52 -29.27
C GLY A 188 81.24 -2.89 -29.85
N PRO A 189 81.91 -2.06 -30.69
CA PRO A 189 83.26 -2.39 -31.14
C PRO A 189 84.39 -1.94 -30.20
N THR A 190 84.13 -1.14 -29.15
CA THR A 190 85.19 -0.40 -28.43
C THR A 190 85.17 -0.46 -26.90
N LEU A 191 84.20 -1.12 -26.28
CA LEU A 191 84.06 -1.12 -24.82
C LEU A 191 84.24 -2.53 -24.21
N ASP A 192 85.48 -2.82 -23.81
CA ASP A 192 85.82 -3.87 -22.84
C ASP A 192 85.42 -3.36 -21.44
N LEU A 193 84.12 -3.40 -21.14
CA LEU A 193 83.58 -2.94 -19.86
C LEU A 193 83.88 -3.96 -18.76
N ARG A 194 84.80 -3.60 -17.86
CA ARG A 194 84.96 -4.31 -16.58
C ARG A 194 83.78 -3.95 -15.66
N PRO A 195 83.34 -4.88 -14.78
CA PRO A 195 82.15 -4.70 -13.93
C PRO A 195 82.20 -3.51 -12.96
N ASP A 196 83.35 -2.86 -12.78
CA ASP A 196 83.58 -1.86 -11.74
C ASP A 196 83.36 -0.40 -12.19
N ASP A 197 83.05 -0.14 -13.47
CA ASP A 197 82.93 1.23 -13.98
C ASP A 197 81.54 1.86 -13.73
N PHE A 198 81.39 2.37 -12.50
CA PHE A 198 80.62 3.54 -12.03
C PHE A 198 79.20 3.90 -12.54
N ARG A 199 78.51 3.09 -13.36
CA ARG A 199 77.09 3.32 -13.73
C ARG A 199 76.15 2.17 -13.43
N LEU A 200 76.67 1.03 -12.95
CA LEU A 200 75.85 -0.11 -12.54
C LEU A 200 75.24 0.05 -11.14
N ARG A 201 75.87 0.80 -10.22
CA ARG A 201 75.33 1.00 -8.86
C ARG A 201 74.04 1.83 -8.82
N GLU A 202 73.97 2.94 -9.56
CA GLU A 202 72.71 3.71 -9.65
C GLU A 202 71.63 2.89 -10.35
N LEU A 203 71.98 2.09 -11.37
CA LEU A 203 71.03 1.20 -12.03
C LEU A 203 70.55 0.07 -11.10
N ASP A 204 71.44 -0.51 -10.29
CA ASP A 204 71.13 -1.53 -9.29
C ASP A 204 70.25 -0.98 -8.16
N GLU A 205 70.52 0.24 -7.67
CA GLU A 205 69.68 0.89 -6.65
C GLU A 205 68.29 1.23 -7.21
N THR A 206 68.22 1.68 -8.47
CA THR A 206 66.94 1.97 -9.13
C THR A 206 66.17 0.68 -9.40
N LEU A 207 66.83 -0.38 -9.88
CA LEU A 207 66.23 -1.69 -10.08
C LEU A 207 65.80 -2.34 -8.76
N ALA A 208 66.60 -2.25 -7.71
CA ALA A 208 66.27 -2.75 -6.37
C ALA A 208 65.06 -2.00 -5.79
N ALA A 209 65.02 -0.66 -5.90
CA ALA A 209 63.87 0.13 -5.47
C ALA A 209 62.61 -0.19 -6.29
N THR A 210 62.75 -0.44 -7.59
CA THR A 210 61.64 -0.84 -8.46
C THR A 210 61.14 -2.25 -8.11
N TYR A 211 62.05 -3.17 -7.80
CA TYR A 211 61.74 -4.55 -7.40
C TYR A 211 61.07 -4.61 -6.02
N ASP A 212 61.59 -3.87 -5.03
CA ASP A 212 60.99 -3.75 -3.71
C ASP A 212 59.59 -3.13 -3.78
N TRP A 213 59.42 -2.11 -4.63
CA TRP A 213 58.10 -1.51 -4.85
C TRP A 213 57.13 -2.50 -5.52
N MET A 214 57.56 -3.18 -6.60
CA MET A 214 56.75 -4.22 -7.25
C MET A 214 56.36 -5.34 -6.27
N HIS A 215 57.28 -5.73 -5.38
CA HIS A 215 57.02 -6.73 -4.37
C HIS A 215 55.98 -6.24 -3.35
N GLN A 216 56.08 -4.99 -2.89
CA GLN A 216 55.07 -4.39 -2.01
C GLN A 216 53.71 -4.29 -2.70
N THR A 217 53.64 -3.84 -3.96
CA THR A 217 52.38 -3.76 -4.71
C THR A 217 51.75 -5.13 -4.89
N HIS A 218 52.54 -6.17 -5.16
CA HIS A 218 52.04 -7.54 -5.26
C HIS A 218 51.45 -8.04 -3.92
N LEU A 219 52.08 -7.71 -2.79
CA LEU A 219 51.59 -8.05 -1.47
C LEU A 219 50.28 -7.32 -1.14
N THR A 220 50.14 -6.05 -1.53
CA THR A 220 48.90 -5.29 -1.38
C THR A 220 47.77 -5.89 -2.22
N LEU A 221 48.03 -6.24 -3.48
CA LEU A 221 47.08 -6.93 -4.35
C LEU A 221 46.61 -8.27 -3.76
N ARG A 222 47.55 -9.09 -3.27
CA ARG A 222 47.25 -10.36 -2.59
C ARG A 222 46.46 -10.18 -1.30
N ARG A 223 46.57 -9.04 -0.64
CA ARG A 223 45.79 -8.70 0.55
C ARG A 223 44.37 -8.33 0.15
N CYS A 224 44.21 -7.46 -0.85
CA CYS A 224 42.89 -7.10 -1.36
C CYS A 224 42.15 -8.29 -1.97
N GLU A 225 42.83 -9.18 -2.71
CA GLU A 225 42.24 -10.44 -3.19
C GLU A 225 41.71 -11.31 -2.05
N ARG A 226 42.44 -11.38 -0.93
CA ARG A 226 41.99 -12.10 0.27
C ARG A 226 40.82 -11.39 0.94
N GLU A 227 40.85 -10.07 1.05
CA GLU A 227 39.74 -9.28 1.62
C GLU A 227 38.47 -9.42 0.76
N MET A 228 38.58 -9.48 -0.57
CA MET A 228 37.46 -9.79 -1.46
C MET A 228 36.97 -11.25 -1.36
N ALA A 229 37.88 -12.21 -1.14
CA ALA A 229 37.53 -13.62 -0.97
C ALA A 229 36.91 -13.93 0.41
N ASP A 230 37.31 -13.19 1.45
CA ASP A 230 36.77 -13.28 2.81
C ASP A 230 35.51 -12.42 2.99
N THR A 231 35.14 -11.60 2.01
CA THR A 231 33.82 -10.98 1.97
C THR A 231 32.81 -12.08 1.65
N PRO A 232 31.95 -12.50 2.60
CA PRO A 232 31.00 -13.56 2.31
C PRO A 232 30.10 -13.09 1.17
N GLN A 233 30.05 -13.87 0.08
CA GLN A 233 28.97 -13.82 -0.90
C GLN A 233 27.66 -14.23 -0.21
N GLN A 234 27.15 -13.38 0.68
CA GLN A 234 25.76 -13.43 1.06
C GLN A 234 24.98 -12.84 -0.11
N LEU A 235 24.79 -13.66 -1.15
CA LEU A 235 23.61 -13.53 -1.97
C LEU A 235 22.42 -13.51 -1.01
N PRO A 236 21.59 -12.46 -0.99
CA PRO A 236 20.41 -12.45 -0.16
C PRO A 236 19.58 -13.69 -0.53
N ALA A 237 19.25 -14.51 0.47
CA ALA A 237 18.55 -15.79 0.34
C ALA A 237 17.13 -15.69 -0.26
N GLY A 238 16.75 -14.55 -0.84
CA GLY A 238 15.45 -14.27 -1.44
C GLY A 238 15.33 -14.53 -2.94
N PHE A 239 16.36 -15.04 -3.63
CA PHE A 239 16.34 -15.24 -5.09
C PHE A 239 16.39 -16.71 -5.56
N ALA A 240 16.44 -17.69 -4.65
CA ALA A 240 16.54 -19.11 -5.04
C ALA A 240 15.19 -19.83 -5.28
N ASP A 241 14.05 -19.22 -4.93
CA ASP A 241 12.72 -19.77 -5.19
C ASP A 241 11.84 -18.75 -5.94
N ARG A 242 12.03 -18.65 -7.26
CA ARG A 242 11.03 -18.16 -8.22
C ARG A 242 11.07 -19.02 -9.48
#